data_AF-A0A4R0GSL2-F1
#
_entry.id   AF-A0A4R0GSL2-F1
#
_cell.length_a   1.000
_cell.length_b   1.000
_cell.length_c   1.000
_cell.angle_alpha   90.00
_cell.angle_beta   90.00
_cell.angle_gamma   90.00
#
_symmetry.space_group_name_H-M   'P 1'
#
loop_
_entity.id
_entity.type
_entity.pdbx_description
1 polymer ?
#
loop_
_entity_poly.entity_id
_entity_poly.type
_entity_poly.pdbx_seq_one_letter_code
_entity_poly.pdbx_strand_id
1 'polypeptide(L)'
;MALRDRPVALATIARLLAGTDVRADPEQLVAAIGTQGRITLNFHPDRLLADGRTVAQALATEGVYRSQFETGISSGGLTAYPGGDRDRWERQLFGGAYQLPGVRPADRPKYGGLNLLDHPDGASPRFGSCHLRLRSEVLDRTTFCFGDSHLGPRDVGTVDVLDPVLAALLTATVDTGASLGRPGVDLVALTAALLRRREHVAAAPRAAGRALDDYIEAQVHGEVDLSRDVRELVADPSFRGTAVGTALGAAARRHGFRLRWHAGFSLPVDRVDADFRGPVIPPLAARVHAEFARPGEPLTAALIGRAAASLVTDPDRWADRGPVADTRQHLKQLWHVLVRFGLPCDDR
;
A
#
# COMPACT_ATOMS: atom_id res chain seq x y z
N MET A 1 3.32 11.08 -22.07
CA MET A 1 2.45 9.94 -22.44
C MET A 1 1.00 10.28 -22.16
N ALA A 2 0.60 10.49 -20.91
CA ALA A 2 -0.79 10.82 -20.53
C ALA A 2 -1.50 11.88 -21.39
N LEU A 3 -0.88 13.05 -21.62
CA LEU A 3 -1.45 14.11 -22.47
C LEU A 3 -1.76 13.67 -23.91
N ARG A 4 -0.91 12.82 -24.48
CA ARG A 4 -1.10 12.30 -25.84
C ARG A 4 -2.30 11.35 -25.89
N ASP A 5 -2.49 10.57 -24.83
CA ASP A 5 -3.48 9.50 -24.77
C ASP A 5 -4.85 10.01 -24.21
N ARG A 6 -4.88 11.23 -23.67
CA ARG A 6 -6.06 11.89 -23.07
C ARG A 6 -7.31 11.89 -23.97
N PRO A 7 -7.26 12.25 -25.27
CA PRO A 7 -8.47 12.26 -26.11
C PRO A 7 -9.13 10.88 -26.23
N VAL A 8 -8.32 9.82 -26.35
CA VAL A 8 -8.81 8.43 -26.44
C VAL A 8 -9.39 7.98 -25.10
N ALA A 9 -8.77 8.37 -23.99
CA ALA A 9 -9.25 8.08 -22.65
C ALA A 9 -10.62 8.75 -22.38
N LEU A 10 -10.77 10.04 -22.70
CA LEU A 10 -12.02 10.78 -22.58
C LEU A 10 -13.16 10.14 -23.39
N ALA A 11 -12.89 9.77 -24.65
CA ALA A 11 -13.86 9.08 -25.49
C ALA A 11 -14.26 7.71 -24.90
N THR A 12 -13.32 7.02 -24.26
CA THR A 12 -13.58 5.74 -23.57
C THR A 12 -14.46 5.92 -22.35
N ILE A 13 -14.15 6.90 -21.49
CA ILE A 13 -14.96 7.20 -20.30
C ILE A 13 -16.38 7.57 -20.74
N ALA A 14 -16.54 8.48 -21.69
CA ALA A 14 -17.85 8.91 -22.17
C ALA A 14 -18.70 7.73 -22.69
N ARG A 15 -18.10 6.84 -23.49
CA ARG A 15 -18.77 5.63 -24.00
C ARG A 15 -19.19 4.67 -22.89
N LEU A 16 -18.33 4.44 -21.89
CA LEU A 16 -18.65 3.56 -20.76
C LEU A 16 -19.80 4.14 -19.91
N LEU A 17 -19.79 5.46 -19.68
CA LEU A 17 -20.84 6.12 -18.89
C LEU A 17 -22.16 6.25 -19.65
N ALA A 18 -22.15 6.42 -20.98
CA ALA A 18 -23.37 6.51 -21.80
C ALA A 18 -24.27 5.25 -21.71
N GLY A 19 -23.69 4.10 -21.35
CA GLY A 19 -24.44 2.87 -21.09
C GLY A 19 -25.07 2.79 -19.69
N THR A 20 -25.02 3.88 -18.91
CA THR A 20 -25.48 3.91 -17.51
C THR A 20 -26.36 5.13 -17.26
N ASP A 21 -27.06 5.17 -16.12
CA ASP A 21 -27.82 6.35 -15.69
C ASP A 21 -26.94 7.47 -15.09
N VAL A 22 -25.60 7.34 -15.16
CA VAL A 22 -24.65 8.30 -14.58
C VAL A 22 -24.58 9.56 -15.44
N ARG A 23 -25.00 10.70 -14.87
CA ARG A 23 -24.81 12.03 -15.47
C ARG A 23 -23.57 12.71 -14.87
N ALA A 24 -22.39 12.20 -15.20
CA ALA A 24 -21.12 12.79 -14.78
C ALA A 24 -20.26 13.11 -16.00
N ASP A 25 -19.73 14.32 -16.05
CA ASP A 25 -18.71 14.70 -17.03
C ASP A 25 -17.39 14.00 -16.67
N PRO A 26 -16.70 13.33 -17.61
CA PRO A 26 -15.34 12.83 -17.39
C PRO A 26 -14.41 13.84 -16.69
N GLU A 27 -14.46 15.12 -17.07
CA GLU A 27 -13.62 16.15 -16.46
C GLU A 27 -14.00 16.42 -14.99
N GLN A 28 -15.29 16.34 -14.67
CA GLN A 28 -15.77 16.44 -13.30
C GLN A 28 -15.28 15.28 -12.43
N LEU A 29 -15.23 14.06 -12.97
CA LEU A 29 -14.70 12.89 -12.26
C LEU A 29 -13.20 13.04 -11.97
N VAL A 30 -12.42 13.48 -12.96
CA VAL A 30 -10.98 13.74 -12.79
C VAL A 30 -10.76 14.85 -11.74
N ALA A 31 -11.49 15.95 -11.82
CA ALA A 31 -11.41 17.04 -10.85
C ALA A 31 -11.80 16.59 -9.42
N ALA A 32 -12.81 15.72 -9.29
CA ALA A 32 -13.18 15.14 -8.01
C ALA A 32 -12.04 14.29 -7.43
N ILE A 33 -11.37 13.49 -8.27
CA ILE A 33 -10.20 12.72 -7.84
C ILE A 33 -9.05 13.66 -7.43
N GLY A 34 -8.78 14.73 -8.19
CA GLY A 34 -7.71 15.67 -7.86
C GLY A 34 -7.91 16.46 -6.57
N THR A 35 -9.16 16.63 -6.11
CA THR A 35 -9.47 17.35 -4.86
C THR A 35 -9.68 16.41 -3.68
N GLN A 36 -10.24 15.22 -3.92
CA GLN A 36 -10.66 14.28 -2.87
C GLN A 36 -9.78 13.05 -2.76
N GLY A 37 -8.95 12.79 -3.76
CA GLY A 37 -7.98 11.70 -3.79
C GLY A 37 -7.10 11.70 -2.52
N ARG A 38 -6.83 10.50 -2.02
CA ARG A 38 -6.00 10.29 -0.84
C ARG A 38 -4.91 9.29 -1.20
N ILE A 39 -3.66 9.73 -1.17
CA ILE A 39 -2.54 8.81 -1.32
C ILE A 39 -2.30 8.12 0.03
N THR A 40 -2.12 6.80 -0.01
CA THR A 40 -1.67 6.02 1.14
C THR A 40 -0.34 5.35 0.89
N LEU A 41 0.60 5.50 1.82
CA LEU A 41 1.87 4.76 1.82
C LEU A 41 1.75 3.61 2.81
N ASN A 42 1.50 2.39 2.32
CA ASN A 42 1.41 1.18 3.15
C ASN A 42 2.82 0.67 3.54
N PHE A 43 3.01 0.30 4.80
CA PHE A 43 4.27 -0.22 5.34
C PHE A 43 4.05 -1.15 6.54
N HIS A 44 5.06 -1.97 6.85
CA HIS A 44 5.11 -2.73 8.09
C HIS A 44 5.95 -1.97 9.12
N PRO A 45 5.36 -1.52 10.25
CA PRO A 45 6.04 -0.65 11.21
C PRO A 45 7.13 -1.36 12.02
N ASP A 46 7.11 -2.68 12.04
CA ASP A 46 7.96 -3.56 12.85
C ASP A 46 9.21 -4.08 12.11
N ARG A 47 9.33 -3.83 10.79
CA ARG A 47 10.49 -4.26 10.01
C ARG A 47 11.75 -3.56 10.50
N LEU A 48 12.85 -4.30 10.59
CA LEU A 48 14.13 -3.80 11.06
C LEU A 48 14.91 -3.15 9.92
N LEU A 49 15.45 -1.97 10.19
CA LEU A 49 16.47 -1.32 9.39
C LEU A 49 17.84 -1.94 9.67
N ALA A 50 18.83 -1.60 8.84
CA ALA A 50 20.20 -2.09 8.99
C ALA A 50 20.85 -1.73 10.35
N ASP A 51 20.39 -0.65 10.99
CA ASP A 51 20.86 -0.22 12.32
C ASP A 51 20.09 -0.88 13.48
N GLY A 52 19.20 -1.83 13.19
CA GLY A 52 18.42 -2.56 14.18
C GLY A 52 17.18 -1.83 14.70
N ARG A 53 16.94 -0.57 14.30
CA ARG A 53 15.68 0.12 14.63
C ARG A 53 14.54 -0.44 13.79
N THR A 54 13.34 -0.45 14.36
CA THR A 54 12.10 -0.69 13.62
C THR A 54 11.76 0.53 12.76
N VAL A 55 11.00 0.33 11.67
CA VAL A 55 10.45 1.43 10.86
C VAL A 55 9.71 2.44 11.74
N ALA A 56 8.91 2.00 12.72
CA ALA A 56 8.21 2.91 13.63
C ALA A 56 9.16 3.79 14.47
N GLN A 57 10.27 3.22 14.95
CA GLN A 57 11.29 3.99 15.69
C GLN A 57 11.99 5.00 14.79
N ALA A 58 12.31 4.63 13.55
CA ALA A 58 12.90 5.54 12.58
C ALA A 58 11.94 6.70 12.25
N LEU A 59 10.67 6.41 11.96
CA LEU A 59 9.64 7.43 11.73
C LEU A 59 9.52 8.40 12.92
N ALA A 60 9.56 7.89 14.16
CA ALA A 60 9.46 8.70 15.36
C ALA A 60 10.70 9.58 15.65
N THR A 61 11.86 9.23 15.10
CA THR A 61 13.12 9.92 15.37
C THR A 61 13.53 10.86 14.25
N GLU A 62 13.29 10.45 13.01
CA GLU A 62 13.80 11.11 11.80
C GLU A 62 12.75 12.00 11.11
N GLY A 63 11.45 11.68 11.26
CA GLY A 63 10.40 12.49 10.64
C GLY A 63 10.31 12.37 9.11
N VAL A 64 10.93 11.36 8.49
CA VAL A 64 10.92 11.17 7.03
C VAL A 64 10.52 9.73 6.67
N TYR A 65 9.67 9.57 5.66
CA TYR A 65 9.37 8.28 5.07
C TYR A 65 10.35 7.99 3.91
N ARG A 66 11.19 6.97 4.11
CA ARG A 66 12.29 6.62 3.22
C ARG A 66 11.92 5.54 2.21
N SER A 67 12.54 5.62 1.04
CA SER A 67 12.40 4.63 -0.03
C SER A 67 13.26 3.37 0.24
N GLN A 68 13.06 2.36 -0.58
CA GLN A 68 13.87 1.14 -0.56
C GLN A 68 15.36 1.40 -0.89
N PHE A 69 15.66 2.39 -1.75
CA PHE A 69 17.05 2.76 -2.06
C PHE A 69 17.80 3.31 -0.84
N GLU A 70 17.06 3.81 0.16
CA GLU A 70 17.63 4.36 1.40
C GLU A 70 17.66 3.32 2.51
N THR A 71 16.66 2.42 2.57
CA THR A 71 16.48 1.52 3.72
C THR A 71 16.95 0.09 3.48
N GLY A 72 17.05 -0.36 2.23
CA GLY A 72 17.36 -1.76 1.91
C GLY A 72 16.27 -2.77 2.30
N ILE A 73 15.09 -2.31 2.74
CA ILE A 73 13.95 -3.17 3.08
C ILE A 73 12.78 -2.93 2.12
N SER A 74 11.98 -3.97 1.91
CA SER A 74 10.85 -3.93 0.99
C SER A 74 9.81 -4.98 1.33
N SER A 75 8.55 -4.65 1.01
CA SER A 75 7.44 -5.59 0.89
C SER A 75 7.23 -6.04 -0.57
N GLY A 76 8.15 -5.67 -1.47
CA GLY A 76 8.27 -6.13 -2.86
C GLY A 76 9.57 -6.91 -3.08
N GLY A 77 10.13 -6.87 -4.29
CA GLY A 77 11.47 -7.40 -4.57
C GLY A 77 12.59 -6.46 -4.08
N LEU A 78 13.77 -7.00 -3.74
CA LEU A 78 14.95 -6.25 -3.30
C LEU A 78 15.90 -5.88 -4.43
N THR A 79 15.41 -5.11 -5.40
CA THR A 79 16.13 -4.80 -6.64
C THR A 79 16.47 -3.32 -6.81
N ALA A 80 16.38 -2.55 -5.72
CA ALA A 80 16.62 -1.10 -5.67
C ALA A 80 18.10 -0.77 -5.45
N TYR A 81 18.90 -0.93 -6.50
CA TYR A 81 20.30 -0.50 -6.56
C TYR A 81 20.62 -0.11 -8.01
N PRO A 82 21.69 0.68 -8.26
CA PRO A 82 22.06 1.06 -9.63
C PRO A 82 22.18 -0.16 -10.56
N GLY A 83 21.43 -0.17 -11.65
CA GLY A 83 21.38 -1.28 -12.61
C GLY A 83 20.46 -2.46 -12.21
N GLY A 84 19.93 -2.50 -10.98
CA GLY A 84 18.93 -3.48 -10.54
C GLY A 84 17.56 -3.29 -11.21
N ASP A 85 16.66 -4.27 -11.10
CA ASP A 85 15.39 -4.27 -11.83
C ASP A 85 14.58 -2.99 -11.59
N ARG A 86 14.53 -2.54 -10.33
CA ARG A 86 13.85 -1.29 -9.96
C ARG A 86 14.45 -0.06 -10.60
N ASP A 87 15.78 0.03 -10.62
CA ASP A 87 16.45 1.13 -11.30
C ASP A 87 16.16 1.14 -12.81
N ARG A 88 16.08 -0.04 -13.44
CA ARG A 88 15.82 -0.16 -14.88
C ARG A 88 14.39 0.22 -15.26
N TRP A 89 13.37 -0.23 -14.53
CA TRP A 89 12.00 0.16 -14.87
C TRP A 89 11.68 1.60 -14.42
N GLU A 90 12.26 2.12 -13.33
CA GLU A 90 12.15 3.55 -12.99
C GLU A 90 12.79 4.43 -14.08
N ARG A 91 13.92 3.99 -14.67
CA ARG A 91 14.52 4.69 -15.82
C ARG A 91 13.55 4.76 -17.01
N GLN A 92 12.86 3.67 -17.31
CA GLN A 92 11.89 3.63 -18.42
C GLN A 92 10.68 4.53 -18.12
N LEU A 93 10.12 4.44 -16.91
CA LEU A 93 8.91 5.15 -16.53
C LEU A 93 9.13 6.67 -16.40
N PHE A 94 10.29 7.09 -15.89
CA PHE A 94 10.60 8.49 -15.60
C PHE A 94 11.67 9.09 -16.52
N GLY A 95 11.91 8.47 -17.67
CA GLY A 95 12.81 9.00 -18.70
C GLY A 95 14.26 9.19 -18.22
N GLY A 96 14.72 8.39 -17.27
CA GLY A 96 16.09 8.47 -16.74
C GLY A 96 16.33 9.55 -15.69
N ALA A 97 15.30 10.27 -15.24
CA ALA A 97 15.44 11.40 -14.31
C ALA A 97 16.23 11.04 -13.04
N TYR A 98 16.03 9.82 -12.51
CA TYR A 98 16.66 9.36 -11.27
C TYR A 98 18.06 8.77 -11.43
N GLN A 99 18.54 8.70 -12.66
CA GLN A 99 19.87 8.18 -13.00
C GLN A 99 20.81 9.30 -13.48
N LEU A 100 20.35 10.55 -13.45
CA LEU A 100 21.19 11.72 -13.69
C LEU A 100 22.22 11.88 -12.57
N PRO A 101 23.43 12.39 -12.88
CA PRO A 101 24.44 12.70 -11.87
C PRO A 101 23.90 13.65 -10.79
N GLY A 102 24.20 13.37 -9.53
CA GLY A 102 23.82 14.22 -8.38
C GLY A 102 22.44 13.93 -7.78
N VAL A 103 21.62 13.08 -8.41
CA VAL A 103 20.33 12.67 -7.84
C VAL A 103 20.56 11.68 -6.68
N ARG A 104 19.94 11.95 -5.53
CA ARG A 104 20.10 11.15 -4.32
C ARG A 104 19.00 10.08 -4.22
N PRO A 105 19.23 8.99 -3.48
CA PRO A 105 18.18 8.03 -3.12
C PRO A 105 16.91 8.68 -2.55
N ALA A 106 17.06 9.74 -1.74
CA ALA A 106 15.94 10.47 -1.15
C ALA A 106 15.09 11.25 -2.17
N ASP A 107 15.61 11.53 -3.37
CA ASP A 107 14.86 12.23 -4.41
C ASP A 107 13.99 11.27 -5.24
N ARG A 108 14.27 9.96 -5.15
CA ARG A 108 13.53 8.89 -5.83
C ARG A 108 12.11 8.71 -5.28
N PRO A 109 11.19 8.17 -6.10
CA PRO A 109 9.79 8.08 -5.72
C PRO A 109 9.53 7.11 -4.56
N LYS A 110 8.57 7.50 -3.71
CA LYS A 110 7.98 6.65 -2.67
C LYS A 110 6.68 6.08 -3.25
N TYR A 111 6.52 4.78 -3.11
CA TYR A 111 5.41 4.05 -3.72
C TYR A 111 4.28 3.86 -2.72
N GLY A 112 3.07 4.10 -3.18
CA GLY A 112 1.83 3.87 -2.45
C GLY A 112 0.69 3.65 -3.42
N GLY A 113 -0.53 3.96 -2.98
CA GLY A 113 -1.69 3.89 -3.86
C GLY A 113 -2.69 5.02 -3.64
N LEU A 114 -3.49 5.29 -4.68
CA LEU A 114 -4.56 6.26 -4.64
C LEU A 114 -5.83 5.62 -4.08
N ASN A 115 -6.15 5.91 -2.82
CA ASN A 115 -7.25 5.30 -2.08
C ASN A 115 -8.60 5.94 -2.42
N LEU A 116 -9.13 5.62 -3.60
CA LEU A 116 -10.38 6.23 -4.08
C LEU A 116 -11.63 5.76 -3.33
N LEU A 117 -11.60 4.61 -2.64
CA LEU A 117 -12.77 4.08 -1.92
C LEU A 117 -12.70 4.26 -0.39
N ASP A 118 -11.69 4.98 0.10
CA ASP A 118 -11.43 5.22 1.54
C ASP A 118 -11.27 3.93 2.35
N HIS A 119 -10.61 2.92 1.75
CA HIS A 119 -10.33 1.65 2.40
C HIS A 119 -9.59 1.86 3.72
N PRO A 120 -10.05 1.25 4.83
CA PRO A 120 -9.47 1.45 6.16
C PRO A 120 -8.08 0.82 6.29
N ASP A 121 -7.73 -0.13 5.44
CA ASP A 121 -6.44 -0.83 5.30
C ASP A 121 -5.51 -0.20 4.24
N GLY A 122 -5.90 0.96 3.70
CA GLY A 122 -5.15 1.68 2.66
C GLY A 122 -5.45 1.20 1.24
N ALA A 123 -4.88 1.88 0.25
CA ALA A 123 -5.08 1.54 -1.17
C ALA A 123 -4.41 0.23 -1.56
N SER A 124 -3.29 -0.13 -0.91
CA SER A 124 -2.44 -1.25 -1.30
C SER A 124 -1.97 -2.03 -0.06
N PRO A 125 -2.87 -2.69 0.69
CA PRO A 125 -2.56 -3.43 1.92
C PRO A 125 -1.54 -4.56 1.71
N ARG A 126 -1.32 -5.01 0.47
CA ARG A 126 -0.22 -5.92 0.10
C ARG A 126 1.13 -5.49 0.70
N PHE A 127 1.41 -4.19 0.75
CA PHE A 127 2.74 -3.69 1.13
C PHE A 127 2.90 -3.40 2.62
N GLY A 128 1.83 -3.47 3.40
CA GLY A 128 1.96 -3.18 4.82
C GLY A 128 0.65 -3.20 5.59
N SER A 129 0.79 -3.52 6.87
CA SER A 129 -0.29 -3.53 7.85
C SER A 129 -0.64 -2.16 8.40
N CYS A 130 0.19 -1.15 8.20
CA CYS A 130 -0.09 0.24 8.57
C CYS A 130 0.05 1.12 7.33
N HIS A 131 -0.50 2.34 7.37
CA HIS A 131 -0.28 3.30 6.31
C HIS A 131 -0.31 4.74 6.78
N LEU A 132 0.46 5.58 6.08
CA LEU A 132 0.36 7.02 6.17
C LEU A 132 -0.71 7.48 5.17
N ARG A 133 -1.64 8.33 5.61
CA ARG A 133 -2.52 9.10 4.71
C ARG A 133 -1.90 10.47 4.49
N LEU A 134 -1.61 10.77 3.24
CA LEU A 134 -0.93 12.01 2.88
C LEU A 134 -1.94 13.17 2.75
N ARG A 135 -1.44 14.39 2.89
CA ARG A 135 -2.22 15.61 2.58
C ARG A 135 -2.36 15.78 1.07
N SER A 136 -3.35 16.56 0.64
CA SER A 136 -3.71 16.72 -0.77
C SER A 136 -2.61 17.37 -1.61
N GLU A 137 -1.79 18.23 -1.02
CA GLU A 137 -0.67 18.93 -1.67
C GLU A 137 0.38 17.95 -2.22
N VAL A 138 0.39 16.70 -1.74
CA VAL A 138 1.29 15.67 -2.29
C VAL A 138 0.87 15.22 -3.69
N LEU A 139 -0.41 15.40 -4.07
CA LEU A 139 -0.90 15.05 -5.42
C LEU A 139 -0.13 15.79 -6.52
N ASP A 140 0.27 17.04 -6.28
CA ASP A 140 0.96 17.92 -7.24
C ASP A 140 2.32 17.37 -7.69
N ARG A 141 2.92 16.49 -6.88
CA ARG A 141 4.22 15.84 -7.16
C ARG A 141 4.10 14.32 -7.24
N THR A 142 2.93 13.83 -7.61
CA THR A 142 2.66 12.39 -7.71
C THR A 142 2.26 12.01 -9.13
N THR A 143 2.89 10.95 -9.65
CA THR A 143 2.39 10.25 -10.83
C THR A 143 1.59 9.02 -10.43
N PHE A 144 0.76 8.55 -11.34
CA PHE A 144 -0.12 7.40 -11.14
C PHE A 144 -0.01 6.42 -12.30
N CYS A 145 -0.22 5.15 -12.00
CA CYS A 145 -0.52 4.15 -13.01
C CYS A 145 -1.61 3.19 -12.53
N PHE A 146 -2.38 2.64 -13.46
CA PHE A 146 -3.32 1.56 -13.14
C PHE A 146 -2.55 0.22 -13.09
N GLY A 147 -2.58 -0.46 -11.94
CA GLY A 147 -1.77 -1.65 -11.68
C GLY A 147 -0.31 -1.36 -11.34
N ASP A 148 0.53 -2.41 -11.38
CA ASP A 148 1.94 -2.39 -10.95
C ASP A 148 2.88 -1.72 -11.97
N SER A 149 3.66 -0.73 -11.53
CA SER A 149 4.61 -0.01 -12.41
C SER A 149 5.72 -0.89 -12.98
N HIS A 150 6.09 -1.96 -12.27
CA HIS A 150 7.14 -2.87 -12.72
C HIS A 150 6.73 -3.69 -13.97
N LEU A 151 5.44 -3.70 -14.33
CA LEU A 151 4.92 -4.39 -15.52
C LEU A 151 4.94 -3.51 -16.78
N GLY A 152 5.44 -2.28 -16.69
CA GLY A 152 5.45 -1.35 -17.82
C GLY A 152 4.04 -0.86 -18.18
N PRO A 153 3.33 -0.18 -17.25
CA PRO A 153 1.96 0.25 -17.46
C PRO A 153 1.85 1.22 -18.63
N ARG A 154 0.78 1.09 -19.41
CA ARG A 154 0.44 2.03 -20.48
C ARG A 154 -0.37 3.20 -19.95
N ASP A 155 -1.26 2.90 -19.01
CA ASP A 155 -2.21 3.85 -18.42
C ASP A 155 -1.53 4.57 -17.26
N VAL A 156 -0.89 5.69 -17.59
CA VAL A 156 -0.15 6.56 -16.67
C VAL A 156 -0.74 7.97 -16.67
N GLY A 157 -0.59 8.70 -15.56
CA GLY A 157 -1.12 10.05 -15.42
C GLY A 157 -0.52 10.84 -14.26
N THR A 158 -0.88 12.11 -14.20
CA THR A 158 -0.72 12.98 -13.03
C THR A 158 -2.10 13.38 -12.53
N VAL A 159 -2.18 14.15 -11.45
CA VAL A 159 -3.46 14.70 -10.98
C VAL A 159 -4.15 15.58 -12.03
N ASP A 160 -3.38 16.28 -12.86
CA ASP A 160 -3.90 17.16 -13.93
C ASP A 160 -4.40 16.39 -15.16
N VAL A 161 -3.87 15.19 -15.38
CA VAL A 161 -4.17 14.35 -16.56
C VAL A 161 -4.29 12.89 -16.12
N LEU A 162 -5.34 12.62 -15.34
CA LEU A 162 -5.62 11.29 -14.79
C LEU A 162 -6.52 10.45 -15.71
N ASP A 163 -6.99 11.03 -16.82
CA ASP A 163 -7.98 10.41 -17.70
C ASP A 163 -7.58 9.00 -18.17
N PRO A 164 -6.32 8.72 -18.59
CA PRO A 164 -5.93 7.36 -18.99
C PRO A 164 -6.07 6.34 -17.85
N VAL A 165 -5.65 6.72 -16.64
CA VAL A 165 -5.77 5.88 -15.44
C VAL A 165 -7.23 5.66 -15.07
N LEU A 166 -8.06 6.70 -15.16
CA LEU A 166 -9.49 6.60 -14.90
C LEU A 166 -10.17 5.70 -15.94
N ALA A 167 -9.88 5.86 -17.23
CA ALA A 167 -10.42 5.01 -18.29
C ALA A 167 -10.09 3.53 -18.04
N ALA A 168 -8.83 3.22 -17.71
CA ALA A 168 -8.40 1.87 -17.37
C ALA A 168 -9.16 1.30 -16.16
N LEU A 169 -9.33 2.09 -15.10
CA LEU A 169 -10.12 1.69 -13.92
C LEU A 169 -11.57 1.37 -14.29
N LEU A 170 -12.23 2.23 -15.07
CA LEU A 170 -13.63 2.01 -15.45
C LEU A 170 -13.78 0.78 -16.35
N THR A 171 -12.87 0.58 -17.30
CA THR A 171 -12.84 -0.64 -18.13
C THR A 171 -12.68 -1.89 -17.28
N ALA A 172 -11.67 -1.93 -16.40
CA ALA A 172 -11.46 -3.08 -15.50
C ALA A 172 -12.66 -3.34 -14.58
N THR A 173 -13.36 -2.28 -14.15
CA THR A 173 -14.57 -2.39 -13.33
C THR A 173 -15.70 -3.08 -14.10
N VAL A 174 -15.90 -2.75 -15.38
CA VAL A 174 -16.90 -3.43 -16.23
C VAL A 174 -16.51 -4.88 -16.47
N ASP A 175 -15.24 -5.14 -16.79
CA ASP A 175 -14.77 -6.48 -17.17
C ASP A 175 -14.83 -7.48 -16.00
N THR A 176 -14.61 -7.00 -14.77
CA THR A 176 -14.48 -7.87 -13.59
C THR A 176 -15.68 -7.83 -12.65
N GLY A 177 -16.53 -6.79 -12.74
CA GLY A 177 -17.58 -6.52 -11.75
C GLY A 177 -17.03 -6.20 -10.35
N ALA A 178 -15.76 -5.82 -10.25
CA ALA A 178 -15.08 -5.42 -9.03
C ALA A 178 -14.24 -4.16 -9.28
N SER A 179 -13.99 -3.38 -8.24
CA SER A 179 -13.18 -2.17 -8.36
C SER A 179 -12.40 -1.90 -7.09
N LEU A 180 -11.09 -1.72 -7.24
CA LEU A 180 -10.15 -1.41 -6.16
C LEU A 180 -10.30 -2.36 -4.97
N GLY A 181 -10.43 -3.66 -5.22
CA GLY A 181 -10.58 -4.71 -4.20
C GLY A 181 -12.01 -4.92 -3.68
N ARG A 182 -12.98 -4.08 -4.09
CA ARG A 182 -14.38 -4.23 -3.70
C ARG A 182 -15.17 -4.99 -4.77
N PRO A 183 -15.69 -6.20 -4.49
CA PRO A 183 -16.54 -6.93 -5.43
C PRO A 183 -17.95 -6.30 -5.53
N GLY A 184 -18.62 -6.54 -6.65
CA GLY A 184 -20.00 -6.08 -6.88
C GLY A 184 -20.11 -4.56 -7.01
N VAL A 185 -19.06 -3.90 -7.52
CA VAL A 185 -19.06 -2.47 -7.79
C VAL A 185 -19.24 -2.28 -9.30
N ASP A 186 -20.37 -1.70 -9.69
CA ASP A 186 -20.60 -1.26 -11.06
C ASP A 186 -20.17 0.21 -11.25
N LEU A 187 -20.30 0.70 -12.49
CA LEU A 187 -19.94 2.08 -12.84
C LEU A 187 -20.78 3.12 -12.10
N VAL A 188 -22.05 2.82 -11.79
CA VAL A 188 -22.95 3.73 -11.06
C VAL A 188 -22.45 3.89 -9.62
N ALA A 189 -22.18 2.78 -8.94
CA ALA A 189 -21.66 2.77 -7.58
C ALA A 189 -20.26 3.40 -7.49
N LEU A 190 -19.38 3.12 -8.46
CA LEU A 190 -18.03 3.69 -8.50
C LEU A 190 -18.07 5.21 -8.70
N THR A 191 -18.77 5.70 -9.72
CA THR A 191 -18.85 7.15 -10.00
C THR A 191 -19.49 7.92 -8.85
N ALA A 192 -20.55 7.38 -8.23
CA ALA A 192 -21.14 7.94 -7.02
C ALA A 192 -20.12 7.99 -5.86
N ALA A 193 -19.27 6.97 -5.71
CA ALA A 193 -18.22 6.96 -4.69
C ALA A 193 -17.12 8.01 -4.98
N LEU A 194 -16.76 8.23 -6.25
CA LEU A 194 -15.78 9.23 -6.66
C LEU A 194 -16.27 10.67 -6.46
N LEU A 195 -17.55 10.93 -6.72
CA LEU A 195 -18.15 12.26 -6.59
C LEU A 195 -18.58 12.59 -5.14
N ARG A 196 -18.64 11.58 -4.26
CA ARG A 196 -19.04 11.77 -2.86
C ARG A 196 -18.06 12.69 -2.13
N ARG A 197 -18.56 13.80 -1.59
CA ARG A 197 -17.78 14.65 -0.67
C ARG A 197 -17.20 13.82 0.48
N ARG A 198 -15.87 13.85 0.59
CA ARG A 198 -15.12 13.19 1.66
C ARG A 198 -14.99 14.12 2.86
N GLU A 199 -16.12 14.49 3.44
CA GLU A 199 -16.14 15.06 4.78
C GLU A 199 -15.65 13.99 5.75
N HIS A 200 -14.93 14.41 6.80
CA HIS A 200 -14.21 13.57 7.79
C HIS A 200 -14.52 12.08 7.66
N VAL A 201 -13.54 11.26 7.22
CA VAL A 201 -13.66 9.79 7.17
C VAL A 201 -14.36 9.34 8.45
N ALA A 202 -15.62 8.92 8.30
CA ALA A 202 -16.50 8.68 9.43
C ALA A 202 -15.86 7.61 10.32
N ALA A 203 -16.04 7.76 11.63
CA ALA A 203 -15.54 6.81 12.64
C ALA A 203 -16.20 5.42 12.52
N ALA A 204 -17.24 5.26 11.69
CA ALA A 204 -17.89 3.98 11.46
C ALA A 204 -16.94 3.01 10.72
N PRO A 205 -16.75 1.78 11.23
CA PRO A 205 -15.89 0.79 10.57
C PRO A 205 -16.44 0.47 9.17
N ARG A 206 -15.69 0.84 8.14
CA ARG A 206 -15.92 0.33 6.79
C ARG A 206 -15.29 -1.06 6.70
N ALA A 207 -15.87 -1.94 5.88
CA ALA A 207 -15.21 -3.18 5.52
C ALA A 207 -13.82 -2.88 4.89
N ALA A 208 -12.83 -3.71 5.21
CA ALA A 208 -11.51 -3.62 4.61
C ALA A 208 -11.58 -3.85 3.09
N GLY A 209 -10.76 -3.12 2.34
CA GLY A 209 -10.69 -3.23 0.89
C GLY A 209 -10.02 -4.52 0.43
N ARG A 210 -9.03 -5.03 1.18
CA ARG A 210 -8.29 -6.26 0.85
C ARG A 210 -7.70 -6.25 -0.57
N ALA A 211 -7.40 -5.06 -1.08
CA ALA A 211 -6.93 -4.78 -2.42
C ALA A 211 -5.46 -5.21 -2.60
N LEU A 212 -5.23 -6.50 -2.81
CA LEU A 212 -3.87 -7.04 -2.97
C LEU A 212 -3.25 -6.76 -4.34
N ASP A 213 -4.08 -6.72 -5.38
CA ASP A 213 -3.66 -6.67 -6.80
C ASP A 213 -4.49 -5.66 -7.62
N ASP A 214 -5.51 -5.05 -7.02
CA ASP A 214 -6.45 -4.14 -7.68
C ASP A 214 -6.35 -2.76 -7.03
N TYR A 215 -5.41 -1.96 -7.53
CA TYR A 215 -5.14 -0.60 -7.04
C TYR A 215 -4.60 0.30 -8.16
N ILE A 216 -4.74 1.61 -7.94
CA ILE A 216 -3.99 2.63 -8.67
C ILE A 216 -2.72 2.89 -7.88
N GLU A 217 -1.57 2.57 -8.46
CA GLU A 217 -0.28 2.85 -7.85
C GLU A 217 0.02 4.35 -7.94
N ALA A 218 0.58 4.89 -6.87
CA ALA A 218 0.98 6.29 -6.74
C ALA A 218 2.49 6.37 -6.49
N GLN A 219 3.20 7.16 -7.29
CA GLN A 219 4.63 7.39 -7.14
C GLN A 219 4.86 8.83 -6.69
N VAL A 220 5.13 9.01 -5.39
CA VAL A 220 5.35 10.32 -4.77
C VAL A 220 6.80 10.74 -4.95
N HIS A 221 7.05 11.78 -5.73
CA HIS A 221 8.40 12.21 -6.09
C HIS A 221 9.03 13.11 -5.03
N GLY A 222 10.30 12.86 -4.68
CA GLY A 222 11.02 13.61 -3.66
C GLY A 222 10.78 13.12 -2.22
N GLU A 223 11.25 13.89 -1.23
CA GLU A 223 11.18 13.52 0.18
C GLU A 223 9.74 13.57 0.72
N VAL A 224 9.37 12.61 1.58
CA VAL A 224 8.08 12.63 2.31
C VAL A 224 8.38 12.96 3.77
N ASP A 225 8.19 14.23 4.13
CA ASP A 225 8.35 14.74 5.49
C ASP A 225 7.05 14.52 6.27
N LEU A 226 7.14 13.94 7.45
CA LEU A 226 5.99 13.55 8.25
C LEU A 226 5.18 14.75 8.75
N SER A 227 5.82 15.87 9.06
CA SER A 227 5.14 17.05 9.62
C SER A 227 4.40 17.83 8.52
N ARG A 228 5.03 17.92 7.34
CA ARG A 228 4.49 18.60 6.15
C ARG A 228 3.47 17.73 5.43
N ASP A 229 3.83 16.50 5.08
CA ASP A 229 3.12 15.71 4.06
C ASP A 229 2.09 14.73 4.64
N VAL A 230 2.18 14.37 5.93
CA VAL A 230 1.29 13.37 6.54
C VAL A 230 0.11 14.04 7.25
N ARG A 231 -1.09 13.56 6.94
CA ARG A 231 -2.33 13.97 7.61
C ARG A 231 -2.61 13.12 8.85
N GLU A 232 -2.46 11.80 8.71
CA GLU A 232 -2.67 10.82 9.78
C GLU A 232 -1.96 9.50 9.48
N LEU A 233 -1.65 8.76 10.55
CA LEU A 233 -1.15 7.40 10.51
C LEU A 233 -2.28 6.47 10.94
N VAL A 234 -2.54 5.43 10.17
CA VAL A 234 -3.51 4.39 10.51
C VAL A 234 -2.74 3.09 10.75
N ALA A 235 -2.91 2.50 11.94
CA ALA A 235 -2.15 1.37 12.40
C ALA A 235 -3.01 0.11 12.62
N ASP A 236 -2.38 -1.05 12.50
CA ASP A 236 -2.99 -2.34 12.82
C ASP A 236 -3.08 -2.52 14.35
N PRO A 237 -4.25 -2.91 14.90
CA PRO A 237 -4.48 -3.00 16.34
C PRO A 237 -3.58 -4.02 17.04
N SER A 238 -2.99 -4.99 16.33
CA SER A 238 -2.05 -5.95 16.92
C SER A 238 -0.76 -5.30 17.45
N PHE A 239 -0.48 -4.04 17.08
CA PHE A 239 0.64 -3.28 17.65
C PHE A 239 0.29 -2.54 18.95
N ARG A 240 -0.97 -2.52 19.40
CA ARG A 240 -1.35 -1.91 20.69
C ARG A 240 -0.62 -2.59 21.84
N GLY A 241 -0.12 -1.79 22.79
CA GLY A 241 0.65 -2.30 23.93
C GLY A 241 2.04 -2.84 23.60
N THR A 242 2.51 -2.71 22.35
CA THR A 242 3.86 -3.11 21.95
C THR A 242 4.82 -1.92 21.90
N ALA A 243 6.14 -2.19 21.87
CA ALA A 243 7.16 -1.16 21.64
C ALA A 243 6.95 -0.44 20.28
N VAL A 244 6.54 -1.19 19.25
CA VAL A 244 6.22 -0.65 17.92
C VAL A 244 5.04 0.32 17.99
N GLY A 245 3.94 -0.07 18.64
CA GLY A 245 2.78 0.82 18.84
C GLY A 245 3.12 2.08 19.64
N THR A 246 3.98 1.95 20.65
CA THR A 246 4.51 3.10 21.41
C THR A 246 5.30 4.06 20.52
N ALA A 247 6.17 3.54 19.65
CA ALA A 247 6.92 4.33 18.69
C ALA A 247 6.02 5.02 17.65
N LEU A 248 4.97 4.35 17.16
CA LEU A 248 3.96 4.98 16.28
C LEU A 248 3.24 6.14 16.98
N GLY A 249 2.88 5.98 18.26
CA GLY A 249 2.30 7.04 19.07
C GLY A 249 3.27 8.19 19.35
N ALA A 250 4.57 7.91 19.46
CA ALA A 250 5.61 8.93 19.56
C ALA A 250 5.77 9.72 18.26
N ALA A 251 5.79 9.04 17.10
CA ALA A 251 5.85 9.68 15.79
C ALA A 251 4.66 10.64 15.57
N ALA A 252 3.44 10.17 15.86
CA ALA A 252 2.23 10.97 15.72
C ALA A 252 2.26 12.25 16.57
N ARG A 253 2.66 12.13 17.84
CA ARG A 253 2.80 13.29 18.74
C ARG A 253 3.90 14.25 18.29
N ARG A 254 5.07 13.74 17.92
CA ARG A 254 6.24 14.54 17.56
C ARG A 254 6.04 15.32 16.27
N HIS A 255 5.39 14.71 15.28
CA HIS A 255 5.24 15.28 13.94
C HIS A 255 3.83 15.85 13.68
N GLY A 256 2.98 15.92 14.71
CA GLY A 256 1.74 16.71 14.67
C GLY A 256 0.61 16.10 13.82
N PHE A 257 0.53 14.77 13.72
CA PHE A 257 -0.57 14.09 13.01
C PHE A 257 -1.32 13.10 13.91
N ARG A 258 -2.54 12.71 13.49
CA ARG A 258 -3.37 11.78 14.27
C ARG A 258 -2.93 10.34 14.09
N LEU A 259 -2.92 9.57 15.17
CA LEU A 259 -2.85 8.10 15.12
C LEU A 259 -4.27 7.53 15.18
N ARG A 260 -4.62 6.71 14.19
CA ARG A 260 -5.86 5.93 14.13
C ARG A 260 -5.53 4.44 14.07
N TRP A 261 -6.55 3.63 14.31
CA TRP A 261 -6.44 2.18 14.21
C TRP A 261 -7.55 1.68 13.30
N HIS A 262 -7.21 0.80 12.35
CA HIS A 262 -8.22 0.06 11.60
C HIS A 262 -8.60 -1.21 12.36
N ALA A 263 -9.49 -2.03 11.79
CA ALA A 263 -10.00 -3.22 12.45
C ALA A 263 -9.00 -4.40 12.54
N GLY A 264 -7.81 -4.27 11.94
CA GLY A 264 -6.82 -5.36 11.87
C GLY A 264 -7.25 -6.57 11.03
N PHE A 265 -6.36 -7.55 10.98
CA PHE A 265 -6.63 -8.88 10.46
C PHE A 265 -6.11 -9.95 11.42
N SER A 266 -6.96 -10.92 11.72
CA SER A 266 -6.71 -12.05 12.60
C SER A 266 -7.14 -13.35 11.93
N LEU A 267 -6.28 -14.37 11.97
CA LEU A 267 -6.57 -15.68 11.36
C LEU A 267 -6.03 -16.81 12.26
N PRO A 268 -6.86 -17.79 12.66
CA PRO A 268 -6.36 -19.01 13.30
C PRO A 268 -5.33 -19.72 12.41
N VAL A 269 -4.26 -20.23 12.99
CA VAL A 269 -3.12 -20.79 12.23
C VAL A 269 -3.50 -22.00 11.38
N ASP A 270 -4.46 -22.80 11.86
CA ASP A 270 -5.04 -23.96 11.17
C ASP A 270 -5.99 -23.59 10.02
N ARG A 271 -6.31 -22.31 9.86
CA ARG A 271 -7.13 -21.78 8.76
C ARG A 271 -6.29 -21.18 7.62
N VAL A 272 -4.98 -21.34 7.65
CA VAL A 272 -4.08 -20.93 6.57
C VAL A 272 -4.18 -21.95 5.43
N ASP A 273 -4.80 -21.53 4.33
CA ASP A 273 -5.01 -22.35 3.13
C ASP A 273 -3.75 -22.39 2.24
N ALA A 274 -3.43 -23.58 1.71
CA ALA A 274 -2.35 -23.80 0.76
C ALA A 274 -2.65 -23.25 -0.64
N ASP A 275 -3.92 -23.12 -1.03
CA ASP A 275 -4.33 -22.87 -2.41
C ASP A 275 -4.05 -21.43 -2.87
N PHE A 276 -3.97 -20.46 -1.96
CA PHE A 276 -3.83 -19.05 -2.34
C PHE A 276 -2.39 -18.61 -2.63
N ARG A 277 -1.43 -19.00 -1.78
CA ARG A 277 -0.02 -18.59 -1.89
C ARG A 277 0.96 -19.76 -1.94
N GLY A 278 0.44 -20.96 -2.10
CA GLY A 278 1.20 -22.18 -2.29
C GLY A 278 1.38 -23.00 -1.00
N PRO A 279 1.73 -24.30 -1.16
CA PRO A 279 1.75 -25.28 -0.08
C PRO A 279 2.82 -25.03 0.99
N VAL A 280 3.77 -24.14 0.72
CA VAL A 280 4.85 -23.79 1.66
C VAL A 280 4.40 -22.86 2.78
N ILE A 281 3.25 -22.19 2.63
CA ILE A 281 2.76 -21.15 3.54
C ILE A 281 2.13 -21.71 4.83
N PRO A 282 1.26 -22.74 4.80
CA PRO A 282 0.71 -23.30 6.04
C PRO A 282 1.80 -23.84 7.00
N PRO A 283 2.83 -24.60 6.55
CA PRO A 283 3.92 -25.02 7.44
C PRO A 283 4.73 -23.85 8.00
N LEU A 284 4.95 -22.78 7.22
CA LEU A 284 5.58 -21.56 7.73
C LEU A 284 4.71 -20.90 8.81
N ALA A 285 3.39 -20.81 8.58
CA ALA A 285 2.46 -20.23 9.53
C ALA A 285 2.45 -21.00 10.87
N ALA A 286 2.43 -22.33 10.81
CA ALA A 286 2.53 -23.21 11.97
C ALA A 286 3.82 -22.96 12.75
N ARG A 287 4.96 -22.84 12.05
CA ARG A 287 6.25 -22.53 12.67
C ARG A 287 6.27 -21.15 13.33
N VAL A 288 5.79 -20.12 12.62
CA VAL A 288 5.69 -18.76 13.14
C VAL A 288 4.84 -18.73 14.41
N HIS A 289 3.72 -19.44 14.41
CA HIS A 289 2.86 -19.56 15.58
C HIS A 289 3.57 -20.26 16.74
N ALA A 290 4.13 -21.45 16.50
CA ALA A 290 4.79 -22.25 17.52
C ALA A 290 5.96 -21.51 18.21
N GLU A 291 6.72 -20.71 17.46
CA GLU A 291 7.91 -20.01 17.99
C GLU A 291 7.61 -18.64 18.59
N PHE A 292 6.62 -17.91 18.06
CA PHE A 292 6.44 -16.48 18.37
C PHE A 292 5.08 -16.11 18.96
N ALA A 293 4.10 -17.02 18.99
CA ALA A 293 2.77 -16.77 19.52
C ALA A 293 2.61 -17.28 20.96
N ARG A 294 1.66 -16.71 21.69
CA ARG A 294 1.17 -17.32 22.94
C ARG A 294 0.17 -18.44 22.61
N PRO A 295 0.00 -19.43 23.50
CA PRO A 295 -1.04 -20.45 23.34
C PRO A 295 -2.41 -19.80 23.09
N GLY A 296 -3.08 -20.20 22.00
CA GLY A 296 -4.40 -19.67 21.60
C GLY A 296 -4.39 -18.29 20.93
N GLU A 297 -3.24 -17.64 20.72
CA GLU A 297 -3.16 -16.38 19.97
C GLU A 297 -3.31 -16.63 18.47
N PRO A 298 -4.14 -15.88 17.73
CA PRO A 298 -4.25 -16.03 16.28
C PRO A 298 -3.04 -15.42 15.54
N LEU A 299 -2.90 -15.71 14.25
CA LEU A 299 -1.97 -14.99 13.39
C LEU A 299 -2.41 -13.53 13.25
N THR A 300 -1.48 -12.61 13.47
CA THR A 300 -1.67 -11.15 13.35
C THR A 300 -0.49 -10.51 12.62
N ALA A 301 -0.63 -9.25 12.22
CA ALA A 301 0.47 -8.49 11.62
C ALA A 301 1.69 -8.44 12.56
N ALA A 302 1.48 -8.17 13.85
CA ALA A 302 2.55 -8.13 14.84
C ALA A 302 3.27 -9.48 15.02
N LEU A 303 2.54 -10.61 14.97
CA LEU A 303 3.15 -11.94 15.07
C LEU A 303 4.04 -12.25 13.86
N ILE A 304 3.54 -12.00 12.64
CA ILE A 304 4.35 -12.12 11.41
C ILE A 304 5.56 -11.18 11.51
N GLY A 305 5.38 -10.01 12.12
CA GLY A 305 6.46 -9.07 12.40
C GLY A 305 7.57 -9.60 13.29
N ARG A 306 7.24 -10.32 14.36
CA ARG A 306 8.24 -10.97 15.23
C ARG A 306 9.09 -11.97 14.46
N ALA A 307 8.47 -12.77 13.59
CA ALA A 307 9.20 -13.71 12.74
C ALA A 307 10.06 -13.00 11.67
N ALA A 308 9.57 -11.92 11.08
CA ALA A 308 10.36 -11.13 10.13
C ALA A 308 11.56 -10.45 10.80
N ALA A 309 11.42 -9.99 12.04
CA ALA A 309 12.52 -9.44 12.82
C ALA A 309 13.55 -10.53 13.16
N SER A 310 13.10 -11.73 13.56
CA SER A 310 14.02 -12.83 13.87
C SER A 310 14.80 -13.32 12.65
N LEU A 311 14.21 -13.26 11.45
CA LEU A 311 14.93 -13.54 10.20
C LEU A 311 16.13 -12.61 9.98
N VAL A 312 16.11 -11.39 10.54
CA VAL A 312 17.21 -10.43 10.47
C VAL A 312 18.20 -10.64 11.62
N THR A 313 17.72 -10.85 12.84
CA THR A 313 18.58 -10.92 14.04
C THR A 313 19.18 -12.30 14.29
N ASP A 314 18.55 -13.35 13.78
CA ASP A 314 18.89 -14.75 13.98
C ASP A 314 18.61 -15.55 12.68
N PRO A 315 19.36 -15.28 11.59
CA PRO A 315 19.09 -15.88 10.29
C PRO A 315 19.34 -17.40 10.27
N ASP A 316 20.28 -17.91 11.07
CA ASP A 316 20.63 -19.34 11.12
C ASP A 316 19.46 -20.21 11.59
N ARG A 317 18.60 -19.66 12.44
CA ARG A 317 17.33 -20.27 12.83
C ARG A 317 16.50 -20.69 11.61
N TRP A 318 16.58 -19.96 10.50
CA TRP A 318 15.78 -20.17 9.31
C TRP A 318 16.51 -20.91 8.19
N ALA A 319 17.73 -21.43 8.45
CA ALA A 319 18.58 -22.04 7.44
C ALA A 319 17.93 -23.26 6.75
N ASP A 320 17.06 -23.99 7.45
CA ASP A 320 16.28 -25.12 6.92
C ASP A 320 15.28 -24.69 5.83
N ARG A 321 14.93 -23.41 5.77
CA ARG A 321 13.98 -22.85 4.79
C ARG A 321 14.64 -22.29 3.53
N GLY A 322 15.96 -22.47 3.41
CA GLY A 322 16.75 -21.99 2.28
C GLY A 322 17.22 -20.55 2.44
N PRO A 323 17.55 -19.86 1.32
CA PRO A 323 18.02 -18.48 1.35
C PRO A 323 17.10 -17.54 2.12
N VAL A 324 17.68 -16.60 2.86
CA VAL A 324 16.94 -15.56 3.63
C VAL A 324 15.93 -14.81 2.75
N ALA A 325 16.25 -14.58 1.48
CA ALA A 325 15.36 -13.94 0.52
C ALA A 325 14.06 -14.72 0.31
N ASP A 326 14.12 -16.05 0.29
CA ASP A 326 12.96 -16.92 0.07
C ASP A 326 12.06 -16.93 1.30
N THR A 327 12.63 -17.08 2.49
CA THR A 327 11.86 -16.99 3.75
C THR A 327 11.20 -15.62 3.91
N ARG A 328 11.89 -14.54 3.53
CA ARG A 328 11.31 -13.18 3.51
C ARG A 328 10.12 -13.09 2.56
N GLN A 329 10.24 -13.65 1.36
CA GLN A 329 9.15 -13.71 0.38
C GLN A 329 7.96 -14.53 0.90
N HIS A 330 8.20 -15.66 1.57
CA HIS A 330 7.15 -16.47 2.17
C HIS A 330 6.45 -15.76 3.33
N LEU A 331 7.17 -15.02 4.18
CA LEU A 331 6.56 -14.19 5.25
C LEU A 331 5.66 -13.08 4.67
N LYS A 332 6.07 -12.46 3.55
CA LYS A 332 5.19 -11.54 2.81
C LYS A 332 3.94 -12.25 2.29
N GLN A 333 4.09 -13.43 1.71
CA GLN A 333 2.95 -14.20 1.22
C GLN A 333 2.00 -14.63 2.36
N LEU A 334 2.53 -14.96 3.54
CA LEU A 334 1.73 -15.20 4.74
C LEU A 334 0.95 -13.93 5.16
N TRP A 335 1.55 -12.75 5.06
CA TRP A 335 0.81 -11.48 5.22
C TRP A 335 -0.31 -11.34 4.18
N HIS A 336 -0.10 -11.70 2.92
CA HIS A 336 -1.17 -11.69 1.91
C HIS A 336 -2.32 -12.63 2.25
N VAL A 337 -2.04 -13.82 2.79
CA VAL A 337 -3.08 -14.74 3.29
C VAL A 337 -3.89 -14.06 4.40
N LEU A 338 -3.22 -13.40 5.34
CA LEU A 338 -3.88 -12.68 6.43
C LEU A 338 -4.78 -11.54 5.92
N VAL A 339 -4.32 -10.74 4.96
CA VAL A 339 -5.15 -9.70 4.30
C VAL A 339 -6.35 -10.30 3.57
N ARG A 340 -6.18 -11.45 2.90
CA ARG A 340 -7.25 -12.07 2.10
C ARG A 340 -8.32 -12.72 2.97
N PHE A 341 -7.93 -13.46 4.00
CA PHE A 341 -8.83 -14.35 4.75
C PHE A 341 -9.00 -13.98 6.22
N GLY A 342 -8.17 -13.10 6.78
CA GLY A 342 -8.26 -12.70 8.17
C GLY A 342 -9.55 -11.94 8.48
N LEU A 343 -10.13 -12.21 9.64
CA LEU A 343 -11.27 -11.46 10.17
C LEU A 343 -10.77 -10.20 10.91
N PRO A 344 -11.63 -9.19 11.12
CA PRO A 344 -11.33 -8.11 12.05
C PRO A 344 -10.78 -8.65 13.38
N CYS A 345 -9.74 -8.02 13.92
CA CYS A 345 -9.30 -8.28 15.29
C CYS A 345 -10.43 -7.90 16.25
N ASP A 346 -10.69 -8.74 17.25
CA ASP A 346 -11.60 -8.40 18.33
C ASP A 346 -11.09 -7.14 19.06
N ASP A 347 -12.01 -6.26 19.47
CA ASP A 347 -11.71 -5.14 20.36
C ASP A 347 -11.29 -5.73 21.72
N ARG A 348 -9.98 -5.92 21.90
CA ARG A 348 -9.37 -6.37 23.16
C ARG A 348 -9.02 -5.20 24.07
#